data_AF-A0A4Q2YP80-F1
#
_entry.id   AF-A0A4Q2YP80-F1
#
_cell.length_a   1.000
_cell.length_b   1.000
_cell.length_c   1.000
_cell.angle_alpha   90.00
_cell.angle_beta   90.00
_cell.angle_gamma   90.00
#
_symmetry.space_group_name_H-M   'P 1'
#
loop_
_entity.id
_entity.type
_entity.pdbx_description
1 polymer ?
#
loop_
_entity_poly.entity_id
_entity_poly.type
_entity_poly.pdbx_seq_one_letter_code
_entity_poly.pdbx_strand_id
1 'polypeptide(L)'
;MKKIATLLAATAIVSAFAFAASAKTLVYCSEGSPEGFDPALYTAGTTFDASSRTVYNRLVEFKHGGTEIEPGLAESWEVSPDGMTYTFKLRKGVKFQTTEYFTPTRELNADDVIYSFNRQMKADDPWNKYVEGAAWEYLSGMGFPDLIKSIEKVDDLTVKFNLNKPEAPFLANMGMDFASILSKEYADKLQADGKMAQLNQLPLGTGPFTFVAYQQDAVIRFKANPDYWAGKQKIDDLVFAIT
;
A
#
# COMPACT_ATOMS: atom_id res chain seq x y z
N MET A 1 18.95 -65.41 4.58
CA MET A 1 18.20 -64.51 5.48
C MET A 1 19.04 -63.33 6.03
N LYS A 2 19.84 -62.62 5.21
CA LYS A 2 20.67 -61.49 5.71
C LYS A 2 20.67 -60.21 4.85
N LYS A 3 19.82 -60.10 3.81
CA LYS A 3 19.80 -58.94 2.90
C LYS A 3 18.48 -58.14 2.88
N ILE A 4 17.48 -58.53 3.67
CA ILE A 4 16.17 -57.85 3.71
C ILE A 4 16.08 -56.85 4.88
N ALA A 5 16.95 -56.98 5.90
CA ALA A 5 16.92 -56.12 7.08
C ALA A 5 17.50 -54.70 6.85
N THR A 6 18.22 -54.47 5.75
CA THR A 6 18.92 -53.20 5.50
C THR A 6 18.07 -52.16 4.76
N LEU A 7 16.93 -52.57 4.18
CA LEU A 7 16.08 -51.65 3.42
C LEU A 7 15.04 -50.90 4.27
N LEU A 8 14.75 -51.38 5.49
CA LEU A 8 13.76 -50.79 6.39
C LEU A 8 14.33 -49.67 7.29
N ALA A 9 15.65 -49.60 7.45
CA ALA A 9 16.28 -48.59 8.29
C ALA A 9 16.51 -47.24 7.57
N ALA A 10 16.49 -47.21 6.23
CA ALA A 10 16.69 -46.00 5.45
C ALA A 10 15.41 -45.16 5.29
N THR A 11 14.23 -45.76 5.42
CA THR A 11 12.93 -45.08 5.26
C THR A 11 12.46 -44.37 6.53
N ALA A 12 13.02 -44.71 7.70
CA ALA A 12 12.61 -44.15 8.99
C ALA A 12 13.32 -42.81 9.33
N ILE A 13 14.37 -42.43 8.60
CA ILE A 13 15.13 -41.19 8.87
C ILE A 13 14.59 -40.01 8.04
N VAL A 14 13.83 -40.26 6.97
CA VAL A 14 13.27 -39.19 6.12
C VAL A 14 12.01 -38.57 6.73
N SER A 15 11.33 -39.25 7.66
CA SER A 15 10.12 -38.76 8.32
C SER A 15 10.38 -37.76 9.46
N ALA A 16 11.63 -37.54 9.87
CA ALA A 16 11.97 -36.64 10.99
C ALA A 16 12.29 -35.19 10.58
N PHE A 17 12.32 -34.87 9.28
CA PHE A 17 12.60 -33.52 8.78
C PHE A 17 11.40 -32.81 8.16
N ALA A 18 10.19 -33.33 8.33
CA ALA A 18 8.99 -32.53 8.16
C ALA A 18 8.87 -31.58 9.37
N PHE A 19 9.75 -30.57 9.45
CA PHE A 19 9.33 -29.30 10.01
C PHE A 19 8.17 -28.86 9.13
N ALA A 20 6.95 -29.16 9.57
CA ALA A 20 5.79 -28.44 9.12
C ALA A 20 6.12 -26.98 9.39
N ALA A 21 6.48 -26.24 8.34
CA ALA A 21 6.45 -24.80 8.36
C ALA A 21 4.98 -24.45 8.55
N SER A 22 4.53 -24.44 9.81
CA SER A 22 3.22 -23.94 10.16
C SER A 22 3.25 -22.48 9.76
N ALA A 23 2.53 -22.14 8.69
CA ALA A 23 2.33 -20.76 8.30
C ALA A 23 1.89 -19.99 9.56
N LYS A 24 2.63 -18.94 9.89
CA LYS A 24 2.37 -18.17 11.12
C LYS A 24 1.20 -17.25 10.85
N THR A 25 0.00 -17.68 11.23
CA THR A 25 -1.22 -16.88 11.06
C THR A 25 -1.44 -15.98 12.28
N LEU A 26 -1.68 -14.69 12.05
CA LEU A 26 -2.24 -13.78 13.04
C LEU A 26 -3.72 -13.54 12.72
N VAL A 27 -4.58 -13.72 13.73
CA VAL A 27 -6.00 -13.36 13.65
C VAL A 27 -6.22 -12.11 14.49
N TYR A 28 -6.64 -11.03 13.84
CA TYR A 28 -7.05 -9.78 14.45
C TYR A 28 -8.58 -9.72 14.44
N CYS A 29 -9.22 -9.55 15.60
CA CYS A 29 -10.66 -9.33 15.68
C CYS A 29 -10.94 -7.85 15.44
N SER A 30 -11.36 -7.48 14.23
CA SER A 30 -11.66 -6.09 13.86
C SER A 30 -13.08 -5.73 14.30
N GLU A 31 -13.26 -4.49 14.74
CA GLU A 31 -14.50 -3.94 15.31
C GLU A 31 -15.61 -3.65 14.29
N GLY A 32 -15.32 -3.87 12.99
CA GLY A 32 -16.28 -3.65 11.93
C GLY A 32 -15.74 -3.98 10.54
N SER A 33 -16.62 -3.83 9.55
CA SER A 33 -16.28 -3.94 8.14
C SER A 33 -15.60 -2.65 7.65
N PRO A 34 -14.55 -2.73 6.82
CA PRO A 34 -14.02 -1.56 6.15
C PRO A 34 -15.02 -1.04 5.12
N GLU A 35 -15.00 0.27 4.89
CA GLU A 35 -15.89 0.94 3.93
C GLU A 35 -15.46 0.68 2.47
N GLY A 36 -14.19 0.34 2.28
CA GLY A 36 -13.55 0.01 1.00
C GLY A 36 -12.05 -0.18 1.19
N PHE A 37 -11.29 -0.24 0.09
CA PHE A 37 -9.84 -0.48 0.13
C PHE A 37 -9.00 0.60 -0.57
N ASP A 38 -9.62 1.69 -1.01
CA ASP A 38 -8.93 2.92 -1.37
C ASP A 38 -8.91 3.88 -0.17
N PRO A 39 -7.79 3.98 0.58
CA PRO A 39 -7.73 4.76 1.81
C PRO A 39 -7.92 6.27 1.61
N ALA A 40 -7.79 6.78 0.38
CA ALA A 40 -8.00 8.21 0.12
C ALA A 40 -9.47 8.65 0.15
N LEU A 41 -10.42 7.69 0.05
CA LEU A 41 -11.86 7.96 0.04
C LEU A 41 -12.49 7.97 1.43
N TYR A 42 -11.77 7.52 2.46
CA TYR A 42 -12.36 7.19 3.77
C TYR A 42 -11.61 7.85 4.92
N THR A 43 -12.23 7.82 6.09
CA THR A 43 -11.68 8.46 7.30
C THR A 43 -11.65 7.57 8.53
N ALA A 44 -12.33 6.41 8.50
CA ALA A 44 -12.39 5.50 9.64
C ALA A 44 -11.08 4.71 9.83
N GLY A 45 -10.66 4.58 11.09
CA GLY A 45 -9.52 3.76 11.47
C GLY A 45 -9.68 2.30 11.06
N THR A 46 -10.88 1.75 11.20
CA THR A 46 -11.25 0.39 10.75
C THR A 46 -10.90 0.16 9.27
N THR A 47 -11.20 1.15 8.43
CA THR A 47 -10.88 1.11 6.99
C THR A 47 -9.38 1.20 6.76
N PHE A 48 -8.67 2.07 7.47
CA PHE A 48 -7.21 2.21 7.35
C PHE A 48 -6.44 0.97 7.79
N ASP A 49 -6.84 0.34 8.89
CA ASP A 49 -6.21 -0.91 9.37
C ASP A 49 -6.32 -2.02 8.31
N ALA A 50 -7.48 -2.14 7.65
CA ALA A 50 -7.71 -3.13 6.59
C ALA A 50 -7.12 -2.75 5.22
N SER A 51 -6.70 -1.49 5.02
CA SER A 51 -6.24 -0.98 3.73
C SER A 51 -4.85 -0.35 3.81
N SER A 52 -4.74 0.96 4.07
CA SER A 52 -3.48 1.73 4.07
C SER A 52 -2.39 1.12 4.93
N ARG A 53 -2.72 0.67 6.15
CA ARG A 53 -1.74 0.13 7.10
C ARG A 53 -1.24 -1.26 6.72
N THR A 54 -2.01 -1.99 5.93
CA THR A 54 -1.75 -3.40 5.59
C THR A 54 -1.18 -3.55 4.17
N VAL A 55 -1.74 -2.85 3.19
CA VAL A 55 -1.51 -3.07 1.75
C VAL A 55 -0.64 -2.00 1.10
N TYR A 56 -0.61 -0.77 1.63
CA TYR A 56 0.02 0.37 0.98
C TYR A 56 1.21 0.93 1.76
N ASN A 57 1.96 1.81 1.12
CA ASN A 57 2.96 2.67 1.75
C ASN A 57 2.75 4.11 1.33
N ARG A 58 3.35 5.01 2.10
CA ARG A 58 3.40 6.45 1.86
C ARG A 58 4.80 6.90 1.45
N LEU A 59 4.94 8.15 1.01
CA LEU A 59 6.26 8.72 0.68
C LEU A 59 7.18 8.73 1.91
N VAL A 60 6.63 9.12 3.05
CA VAL A 60 7.27 8.99 4.36
C VAL A 60 6.39 8.16 5.28
N GLU A 61 6.95 7.60 6.33
CA GLU A 61 6.24 6.79 7.31
C GLU A 61 6.45 7.39 8.71
N PHE A 62 5.64 6.96 9.68
CA PHE A 62 5.86 7.30 11.08
C PHE A 62 6.52 6.11 11.79
N LYS A 63 7.55 6.39 12.60
CA LYS A 63 8.14 5.38 13.46
C LYS A 63 7.08 4.76 14.35
N HIS A 64 7.11 3.43 14.44
CA HIS A 64 6.17 2.70 15.28
C HIS A 64 6.18 3.20 16.72
N GLY A 65 5.00 3.56 17.24
CA GLY A 65 4.83 4.06 18.60
C GLY A 65 5.04 5.57 18.79
N GLY A 66 5.26 6.35 17.71
CA GLY A 66 5.44 7.79 17.81
C GLY A 66 5.01 8.57 16.56
N THR A 67 5.32 9.86 16.56
CA THR A 67 5.04 10.80 15.45
C THR A 67 6.31 11.25 14.74
N GLU A 68 7.45 10.62 15.05
CA GLU A 68 8.70 10.88 14.35
C GLU A 68 8.61 10.32 12.93
N ILE A 69 8.94 11.14 11.94
CA ILE A 69 8.89 10.79 10.53
C ILE A 69 10.15 10.00 10.16
N GLU A 70 9.99 8.95 9.36
CA GLU A 70 11.08 8.17 8.77
C GLU A 70 10.87 7.94 7.26
N PRO A 71 11.94 7.58 6.50
CA PRO A 71 11.82 7.26 5.08
C PRO A 71 10.85 6.12 4.78
N GLY A 72 9.90 6.39 3.89
CA GLY A 72 8.95 5.42 3.35
C GLY A 72 9.35 4.99 1.93
N LEU A 73 8.45 5.23 0.96
CA LEU A 73 8.74 5.08 -0.46
C LEU A 73 9.74 6.11 -0.98
N ALA A 74 9.84 7.27 -0.33
CA ALA A 74 10.95 8.19 -0.53
C ALA A 74 12.09 7.81 0.43
N GLU A 75 13.28 7.57 -0.13
CA GLU A 75 14.49 7.29 0.64
C GLU A 75 15.08 8.55 1.27
N SER A 76 14.82 9.72 0.67
CA SER A 76 15.17 11.03 1.21
C SER A 76 14.27 12.12 0.63
N TRP A 77 14.32 13.31 1.24
CA TRP A 77 13.66 14.50 0.74
C TRP A 77 14.46 15.76 1.04
N GLU A 78 14.25 16.79 0.23
CA GLU A 78 14.80 18.13 0.43
C GLU A 78 13.67 19.16 0.47
N VAL A 79 13.80 20.15 1.35
CA VAL A 79 12.86 21.27 1.46
C VAL A 79 13.60 22.54 1.08
N SER A 80 13.02 23.34 0.17
CA SER A 80 13.61 24.62 -0.22
C SER A 80 13.67 25.61 0.95
N PRO A 81 14.58 26.60 0.92
CA PRO A 81 14.71 27.58 2.00
C PRO A 81 13.44 28.38 2.29
N ASP A 82 12.56 28.57 1.30
CA ASP A 82 11.26 29.23 1.45
C ASP A 82 10.15 28.30 1.99
N GLY A 83 10.41 26.99 2.13
CA GLY A 83 9.45 26.00 2.61
C GLY A 83 8.34 25.67 1.61
N MET A 84 8.47 26.08 0.34
CA MET A 84 7.43 25.95 -0.68
C MET A 84 7.68 24.84 -1.69
N THR A 85 8.88 24.24 -1.71
CA THR A 85 9.24 23.14 -2.59
C THR A 85 9.73 21.94 -1.78
N TYR A 86 9.12 20.78 -2.02
CA TYR A 86 9.53 19.51 -1.43
C TYR A 86 9.95 18.55 -2.56
N THR A 87 11.21 18.13 -2.56
CA THR A 87 11.73 17.18 -3.56
C THR A 87 11.94 15.83 -2.89
N PHE A 88 11.19 14.81 -3.30
CA PHE A 88 11.30 13.45 -2.81
C PHE A 88 12.13 12.61 -3.78
N LYS A 89 13.11 11.87 -3.25
CA LYS A 89 13.86 10.84 -3.97
C LYS A 89 13.24 9.48 -3.66
N LEU A 90 12.69 8.85 -4.69
CA LEU A 90 12.00 7.56 -4.57
C LEU A 90 12.99 6.42 -4.49
N ARG A 91 12.66 5.41 -3.69
CA ARG A 91 13.42 4.18 -3.55
C ARG A 91 13.39 3.38 -4.86
N LYS A 92 14.55 2.93 -5.30
CA LYS A 92 14.69 1.99 -6.44
C LYS A 92 14.27 0.58 -6.05
N GLY A 93 13.80 -0.23 -7.00
CA GLY A 93 13.54 -1.65 -6.73
C GLY A 93 12.22 -1.93 -6.02
N VAL A 94 11.36 -0.94 -5.81
CA VAL A 94 10.10 -1.15 -5.09
C VAL A 94 9.09 -1.78 -6.04
N LYS A 95 8.77 -3.05 -5.79
CA LYS A 95 7.77 -3.79 -6.55
C LYS A 95 6.37 -3.54 -5.99
N PHE A 96 5.41 -3.37 -6.89
CA PHE A 96 4.01 -3.57 -6.54
C PHE A 96 3.72 -5.06 -6.35
N GLN A 97 2.72 -5.35 -5.53
CA GLN A 97 2.29 -6.72 -5.26
C GLN A 97 1.78 -7.40 -6.54
N THR A 98 2.12 -8.67 -6.73
CA THR A 98 1.52 -9.52 -7.76
C THR A 98 0.33 -10.27 -7.16
N THR A 99 -0.81 -10.22 -7.85
CA THR A 99 -2.07 -10.82 -7.41
C THR A 99 -2.69 -11.66 -8.52
N GLU A 100 -3.77 -12.38 -8.24
CA GLU A 100 -4.49 -13.15 -9.26
C GLU A 100 -5.15 -12.26 -10.32
N TYR A 101 -5.42 -11.00 -10.00
CA TYR A 101 -6.12 -10.06 -10.88
C TYR A 101 -5.19 -9.06 -11.59
N PHE A 102 -3.94 -8.92 -11.15
CA PHE A 102 -2.96 -8.04 -11.79
C PHE A 102 -1.52 -8.45 -11.52
N THR A 103 -0.70 -8.42 -12.57
CA THR A 103 0.76 -8.62 -12.50
C THR A 103 1.44 -7.36 -13.02
N PRO A 104 2.14 -6.59 -12.15
CA PRO A 104 2.86 -5.39 -12.56
C PRO A 104 3.96 -5.70 -13.58
N THR A 105 4.14 -4.82 -14.58
CA THR A 105 5.24 -4.95 -15.55
C THR A 105 6.42 -4.02 -15.25
N ARG A 106 6.24 -3.10 -14.29
CA ARG A 106 7.28 -2.17 -13.84
C ARG A 106 7.27 -2.00 -12.31
N GLU A 107 8.36 -1.44 -11.82
CA GLU A 107 8.50 -1.00 -10.43
C GLU A 107 7.79 0.35 -10.20
N LEU A 108 7.67 0.72 -8.92
CA LEU A 108 7.18 2.03 -8.50
C LEU A 108 8.07 3.14 -9.05
N ASN A 109 7.42 4.18 -9.59
CA ASN A 109 8.08 5.36 -10.12
C ASN A 109 7.26 6.64 -9.80
N ALA A 110 7.76 7.78 -10.28
CA ALA A 110 7.13 9.08 -10.10
C ALA A 110 5.70 9.18 -10.64
N ASP A 111 5.33 8.40 -11.66
CA ASP A 111 3.99 8.43 -12.25
C ASP A 111 2.94 7.91 -11.26
N ASP A 112 3.30 6.94 -10.41
CA ASP A 112 2.43 6.39 -9.37
C ASP A 112 2.11 7.43 -8.29
N VAL A 113 3.13 8.20 -7.89
CA VAL A 113 2.96 9.29 -6.92
C VAL A 113 2.05 10.37 -7.50
N ILE A 114 2.36 10.84 -8.71
CA ILE A 114 1.57 11.89 -9.38
C ILE A 114 0.12 11.45 -9.58
N TYR A 115 -0.10 10.21 -10.01
CA TYR A 115 -1.44 9.63 -10.12
C TYR A 115 -2.18 9.66 -8.78
N SER A 116 -1.53 9.20 -7.71
CA SER A 116 -2.14 9.04 -6.38
C SER A 116 -2.67 10.35 -5.80
N PHE A 117 -2.02 11.48 -6.09
CA PHE A 117 -2.48 12.80 -5.65
C PHE A 117 -3.39 13.48 -6.67
N ASN A 118 -3.11 13.37 -7.98
CA ASN A 118 -3.92 14.04 -9.01
C ASN A 118 -5.34 13.53 -9.03
N ARG A 119 -5.58 12.22 -8.87
CA ARG A 119 -6.94 11.67 -8.80
C ARG A 119 -7.79 12.31 -7.71
N GLN A 120 -7.17 12.79 -6.62
CA GLN A 120 -7.88 13.43 -5.52
C GLN A 120 -8.12 14.93 -5.77
N MET A 121 -7.17 15.62 -6.42
CA MET A 121 -7.19 17.08 -6.59
C MET A 121 -7.87 17.55 -7.88
N LYS A 122 -7.79 16.76 -8.96
CA LYS A 122 -8.20 17.18 -10.31
C LYS A 122 -9.60 16.71 -10.62
N ALA A 123 -10.57 17.62 -10.53
CA ALA A 123 -11.99 17.30 -10.76
C ALA A 123 -12.33 16.84 -12.19
N ASP A 124 -11.44 17.09 -13.15
CA ASP A 124 -11.50 16.64 -14.55
C ASP A 124 -10.81 15.29 -14.79
N ASP A 125 -10.06 14.77 -13.81
CA ASP A 125 -9.50 13.42 -13.87
C ASP A 125 -10.63 12.38 -13.74
N PRO A 126 -10.75 11.40 -14.66
CA PRO A 126 -11.74 10.33 -14.54
C PRO A 126 -11.67 9.59 -13.20
N TRP A 127 -10.48 9.48 -12.61
CA TRP A 127 -10.27 8.85 -11.30
C TRP A 127 -10.74 9.69 -10.11
N ASN A 128 -11.13 10.94 -10.32
CA ASN A 128 -11.71 11.77 -9.26
C ASN A 128 -13.13 11.36 -8.88
N LYS A 129 -13.86 10.76 -9.82
CA LYS A 129 -15.29 10.41 -9.69
C LYS A 129 -15.57 8.95 -10.05
N TYR A 130 -14.55 8.10 -9.93
CA TYR A 130 -14.62 6.69 -10.35
C TYR A 130 -15.51 5.82 -9.45
N VAL A 131 -15.78 6.28 -8.22
CA VAL A 131 -16.76 5.72 -7.29
C VAL A 131 -17.86 6.76 -7.09
N GLU A 132 -19.11 6.31 -7.14
CA GLU A 132 -20.26 7.18 -6.86
C GLU A 132 -20.18 7.69 -5.41
N GLY A 133 -20.31 9.01 -5.24
CA GLY A 133 -20.18 9.63 -3.92
C GLY A 133 -18.75 9.73 -3.39
N ALA A 134 -17.72 9.47 -4.21
CA ALA A 134 -16.32 9.66 -3.84
C ALA A 134 -16.09 11.04 -3.22
N ALA A 135 -15.64 11.05 -1.97
CA ALA A 135 -15.31 12.26 -1.22
C ALA A 135 -13.86 12.17 -0.77
N TRP A 136 -13.02 13.08 -1.27
CA TRP A 136 -11.62 13.20 -0.87
C TRP A 136 -11.51 13.95 0.46
N GLU A 137 -12.14 13.43 1.52
CA GLU A 137 -12.44 14.15 2.76
C GLU A 137 -11.18 14.69 3.45
N TYR A 138 -10.17 13.84 3.68
CA TYR A 138 -8.91 14.27 4.29
C TYR A 138 -8.20 15.31 3.43
N LEU A 139 -8.06 15.03 2.14
CA LEU A 139 -7.35 15.92 1.21
C LEU A 139 -8.05 17.30 1.14
N SER A 140 -9.37 17.32 1.01
CA SER A 140 -10.16 18.55 0.93
C SER A 140 -10.21 19.29 2.27
N GLY A 141 -10.44 18.57 3.37
CA GLY A 141 -10.50 19.13 4.72
C GLY A 141 -9.17 19.72 5.20
N MET A 142 -8.04 19.20 4.70
CA MET A 142 -6.71 19.74 4.94
C MET A 142 -6.30 20.84 3.95
N GLY A 143 -7.19 21.24 3.03
CA GLY A 143 -6.96 22.36 2.11
C GLY A 143 -5.90 22.09 1.03
N PHE A 144 -5.61 20.81 0.73
CA PHE A 144 -4.59 20.42 -0.24
C PHE A 144 -4.84 20.93 -1.67
N PRO A 145 -6.09 20.97 -2.20
CA PRO A 145 -6.34 21.53 -3.52
C PRO A 145 -5.88 22.98 -3.68
N ASP A 146 -5.98 23.79 -2.62
CA ASP A 146 -5.52 25.18 -2.62
C ASP A 146 -4.02 25.30 -2.24
N LEU A 147 -3.50 24.34 -1.50
CA LEU A 147 -2.12 24.32 -1.03
C LEU A 147 -1.14 23.88 -2.13
N ILE A 148 -1.43 22.78 -2.84
CA ILE A 148 -0.52 22.21 -3.83
C ILE A 148 -0.69 22.94 -5.16
N LYS A 149 0.37 23.64 -5.58
CA LYS A 149 0.44 24.33 -6.86
C LYS A 149 0.68 23.38 -8.03
N SER A 150 1.64 22.48 -7.88
CA SER A 150 1.98 21.49 -8.90
C SER A 150 2.71 20.29 -8.29
N ILE A 151 2.58 19.15 -8.96
CA ILE A 151 3.39 17.95 -8.72
C ILE A 151 4.12 17.63 -10.01
N GLU A 152 5.44 17.68 -9.97
CA GLU A 152 6.32 17.55 -11.12
C GLU A 152 7.09 16.22 -11.07
N LYS A 153 7.08 15.51 -12.20
CA LYS A 153 8.03 14.43 -12.47
C LYS A 153 9.35 15.07 -12.90
N VAL A 154 10.34 15.10 -12.02
CA VAL A 154 11.69 15.56 -12.40
C VAL A 154 12.40 14.47 -13.20
N ASP A 155 12.28 13.23 -12.73
CA ASP A 155 12.69 12.00 -13.41
C ASP A 155 11.84 10.83 -12.85
N ASP A 156 12.10 9.59 -13.30
CA ASP A 156 11.33 8.41 -12.86
C ASP A 156 11.39 8.16 -11.34
N LEU A 157 12.40 8.67 -10.64
CA LEU A 157 12.61 8.44 -9.21
C LEU A 157 12.70 9.74 -8.41
N THR A 158 12.24 10.85 -8.99
CA THR A 158 12.26 12.15 -8.33
C THR A 158 10.95 12.87 -8.59
N VAL A 159 10.22 13.13 -7.50
CA VAL A 159 8.95 13.86 -7.52
C VAL A 159 9.12 15.15 -6.76
N LYS A 160 8.65 16.25 -7.33
CA LYS A 160 8.72 17.57 -6.71
C LYS A 160 7.32 18.12 -6.50
N PHE A 161 6.99 18.46 -5.26
CA PHE A 161 5.77 19.17 -4.89
C PHE A 161 6.10 20.65 -4.75
N ASN A 162 5.36 21.49 -5.45
CA ASN A 162 5.40 22.95 -5.28
C ASN A 162 4.11 23.38 -4.57
N LEU A 163 4.25 24.18 -3.52
CA LEU A 163 3.14 24.69 -2.71
C LEU A 163 2.89 26.16 -3.03
N ASN A 164 1.66 26.62 -2.83
CA ASN A 164 1.28 28.04 -2.95
C ASN A 164 1.71 28.87 -1.73
N LYS A 165 1.97 28.23 -0.60
CA LYS A 165 2.48 28.83 0.64
C LYS A 165 3.28 27.79 1.44
N PRO A 166 4.16 28.21 2.36
CA PRO A 166 4.81 27.29 3.28
C PRO A 166 3.78 26.58 4.15
N GLU A 167 3.95 25.27 4.33
CA GLU A 167 3.07 24.44 5.15
C GLU A 167 3.93 23.58 6.08
N ALA A 168 4.03 23.99 7.35
CA ALA A 168 4.87 23.32 8.34
C ALA A 168 4.58 21.81 8.50
N PRO A 169 3.32 21.34 8.54
CA PRO A 169 3.02 19.92 8.68
C PRO A 169 3.09 19.14 7.35
N PHE A 170 3.44 19.75 6.21
CA PHE A 170 3.34 19.10 4.90
C PHE A 170 4.03 17.74 4.84
N LEU A 171 5.26 17.65 5.38
CA LEU A 171 6.00 16.39 5.40
C LEU A 171 5.29 15.32 6.25
N ALA A 172 4.74 15.68 7.42
CA ALA A 172 3.98 14.75 8.26
C ALA A 172 2.70 14.28 7.54
N ASN A 173 2.04 15.19 6.82
CA ASN A 173 0.84 14.87 6.04
C ASN A 173 1.15 13.83 4.95
N MET A 174 2.36 13.82 4.39
CA MET A 174 2.80 12.81 3.42
C MET A 174 2.97 11.41 4.02
N GLY A 175 2.88 11.24 5.34
CA GLY A 175 2.87 9.94 6.03
C GLY A 175 1.48 9.45 6.45
N MET A 176 0.44 10.26 6.26
CA MET A 176 -0.94 9.91 6.58
C MET A 176 -1.56 8.94 5.57
N ASP A 177 -2.59 8.21 6.01
CA ASP A 177 -3.22 7.13 5.24
C ASP A 177 -3.77 7.55 3.88
N PHE A 178 -4.38 8.76 3.78
CA PHE A 178 -4.92 9.29 2.52
C PHE A 178 -3.84 9.56 1.46
N ALA A 179 -2.58 9.71 1.89
CA ALA A 179 -1.42 9.94 1.02
C ALA A 179 -0.75 8.64 0.56
N SER A 180 -1.42 7.50 0.71
CA SER A 180 -0.96 6.19 0.22
C SER A 180 -0.72 6.23 -1.29
N ILE A 181 0.35 5.59 -1.75
CA ILE A 181 0.72 5.53 -3.16
C ILE A 181 0.10 4.29 -3.82
N LEU A 182 -0.74 4.53 -4.82
CA LEU A 182 -1.42 3.52 -5.64
C LEU A 182 -0.69 3.33 -6.96
N SER A 183 -0.85 2.15 -7.56
CA SER A 183 -0.26 1.84 -8.88
C SER A 183 -1.04 2.51 -10.00
N LYS A 184 -0.36 3.41 -10.74
CA LYS A 184 -0.92 3.98 -11.97
C LYS A 184 -1.11 2.91 -13.05
N GLU A 185 -0.19 1.93 -13.13
CA GLU A 185 -0.28 0.84 -14.12
C GLU A 185 -1.55 0.00 -13.91
N TYR A 186 -1.85 -0.34 -12.65
CA TYR A 186 -3.07 -1.07 -12.31
C TYR A 186 -4.33 -0.23 -12.60
N ALA A 187 -4.30 1.06 -12.25
CA ALA A 187 -5.38 1.98 -12.60
C ALA A 187 -5.61 2.01 -14.12
N ASP A 188 -4.58 2.26 -14.92
CA ASP A 188 -4.68 2.29 -16.39
C ASP A 188 -5.30 0.98 -16.93
N LYS A 189 -4.91 -0.18 -16.37
CA LYS A 189 -5.50 -1.49 -16.74
C LYS A 189 -6.99 -1.58 -16.41
N LEU A 190 -7.39 -1.17 -15.21
CA LEU A 190 -8.79 -1.17 -14.80
C LEU A 190 -9.64 -0.22 -15.65
N GLN A 191 -9.10 0.94 -16.01
CA GLN A 191 -9.78 1.89 -16.89
C GLN A 191 -9.94 1.31 -18.30
N ALA A 192 -8.90 0.71 -18.87
CA ALA A 192 -8.97 0.05 -20.17
C ALA A 192 -10.00 -1.10 -20.19
N ASP A 193 -10.17 -1.80 -19.07
CA ASP A 193 -11.15 -2.88 -18.92
C ASP A 193 -12.57 -2.40 -18.59
N GLY A 194 -12.78 -1.09 -18.37
CA GLY A 194 -14.07 -0.55 -17.91
C GLY A 194 -14.44 -0.97 -16.48
N LYS A 195 -13.45 -1.25 -15.64
CA LYS A 195 -13.57 -1.81 -14.28
C LYS A 195 -13.01 -0.89 -13.19
N MET A 196 -13.07 0.43 -13.39
CA MET A 196 -12.45 1.40 -12.47
C MET A 196 -12.87 1.21 -10.99
N ALA A 197 -14.14 0.89 -10.74
CA ALA A 197 -14.65 0.64 -9.38
C ALA A 197 -13.90 -0.47 -8.62
N GLN A 198 -13.23 -1.40 -9.33
CA GLN A 198 -12.43 -2.46 -8.70
C GLN A 198 -11.20 -1.94 -7.96
N LEU A 199 -10.72 -0.71 -8.24
CA LEU A 199 -9.61 -0.13 -7.50
C LEU A 199 -9.92 -0.04 -6.00
N ASN A 200 -11.18 0.21 -5.65
CA ASN A 200 -11.66 0.30 -4.27
C ASN A 200 -12.04 -1.06 -3.65
N GLN A 201 -12.04 -2.15 -4.44
CA GLN A 201 -12.46 -3.48 -4.00
C GLN A 201 -11.30 -4.49 -3.98
N LEU A 202 -10.32 -4.30 -4.86
CA LEU A 202 -9.20 -5.18 -5.10
C LEU A 202 -7.90 -4.37 -4.96
N PRO A 203 -7.45 -4.13 -3.71
CA PRO A 203 -6.33 -3.23 -3.44
C PRO A 203 -5.00 -3.84 -3.80
N LEU A 204 -4.16 -3.03 -4.45
CA LEU A 204 -2.82 -3.43 -4.89
C LEU A 204 -1.84 -2.31 -4.59
N GLY A 205 -0.92 -2.58 -3.66
CA GLY A 205 0.06 -1.62 -3.19
C GLY A 205 1.47 -2.18 -3.19
N THR A 206 2.33 -1.54 -2.40
CA THR A 206 3.75 -1.90 -2.19
C THR A 206 4.00 -2.37 -0.75
N GLY A 207 2.95 -2.50 0.05
CA GLY A 207 3.00 -2.72 1.49
C GLY A 207 3.34 -4.15 1.92
N PRO A 208 3.38 -4.37 3.24
CA PRO A 208 3.87 -5.61 3.86
C PRO A 208 2.97 -6.84 3.64
N PHE A 209 1.69 -6.64 3.33
CA PHE A 209 0.74 -7.72 3.06
C PHE A 209 -0.02 -7.50 1.76
N THR A 210 -0.21 -8.59 1.03
CA THR A 210 -1.00 -8.67 -0.20
C THR A 210 -2.41 -9.14 0.12
N PHE A 211 -3.40 -8.41 -0.38
CA PHE A 211 -4.82 -8.78 -0.28
C PHE A 211 -5.10 -10.12 -0.98
N VAL A 212 -5.83 -11.00 -0.32
CA VAL A 212 -6.25 -12.30 -0.87
C VAL A 212 -7.74 -12.32 -1.15
N ALA A 213 -8.56 -12.03 -0.14
CA ALA A 213 -10.01 -12.07 -0.28
C ALA A 213 -10.69 -11.28 0.83
N TYR A 214 -11.90 -10.80 0.52
CA TYR A 214 -12.81 -10.21 1.47
C TYR A 214 -14.18 -10.88 1.36
N GLN A 215 -14.67 -11.42 2.47
CA GLN A 215 -16.06 -11.81 2.65
C GLN A 215 -16.70 -10.75 3.54
N GLN A 216 -17.61 -9.98 2.95
CA GLN A 216 -18.28 -8.86 3.61
C GLN A 216 -18.89 -9.26 4.95
N ASP A 217 -18.68 -8.42 5.96
CA ASP A 217 -19.18 -8.58 7.33
C ASP A 217 -18.70 -9.86 8.05
N ALA A 218 -17.67 -10.52 7.53
CA ALA A 218 -17.15 -11.77 8.10
C ALA A 218 -15.63 -11.80 8.24
N VAL A 219 -14.89 -11.72 7.12
CA VAL A 219 -13.44 -11.95 7.16
C VAL A 219 -12.69 -11.29 6.01
N ILE A 220 -11.53 -10.72 6.33
CA ILE A 220 -10.54 -10.27 5.33
C ILE A 220 -9.27 -11.13 5.49
N ARG A 221 -8.71 -11.56 4.36
CA ARG A 221 -7.50 -12.40 4.33
C ARG A 221 -6.41 -11.70 3.56
N PHE A 222 -5.21 -11.70 4.15
CA PHE A 222 -4.00 -11.22 3.54
C PHE A 222 -2.88 -12.25 3.69
N LYS A 223 -1.91 -12.17 2.78
CA LYS A 223 -0.65 -12.95 2.84
C LYS A 223 0.52 -11.99 2.91
N ALA A 224 1.58 -12.36 3.62
CA ALA A 224 2.79 -11.54 3.66
C ALA A 224 3.36 -11.36 2.26
N ASN A 225 3.68 -10.13 1.90
CA ASN A 225 4.34 -9.78 0.65
C ASN A 225 5.80 -10.29 0.71
N PRO A 226 6.17 -11.32 -0.08
CA PRO A 226 7.52 -11.87 -0.04
C PRO A 226 8.57 -10.91 -0.58
N ASP A 227 8.15 -9.97 -1.44
CA ASP A 227 9.00 -8.97 -2.10
C ASP A 227 8.91 -7.59 -1.42
N TYR A 228 8.42 -7.52 -0.17
CA TYR A 228 8.30 -6.24 0.53
C TYR A 228 9.66 -5.57 0.69
N TRP A 229 9.76 -4.31 0.26
CA TRP A 229 11.01 -3.56 0.21
C TRP A 229 11.67 -3.33 1.57
N ALA A 230 10.88 -3.33 2.66
CA ALA A 230 11.39 -3.23 4.04
C ALA A 230 11.55 -4.61 4.73
N GLY A 231 11.48 -5.70 3.97
CA GLY A 231 11.65 -7.08 4.44
C GLY A 231 10.35 -7.79 4.79
N LYS A 232 10.22 -9.05 4.34
CA LYS A 232 9.03 -9.89 4.58
C LYS A 232 8.65 -9.94 6.06
N GLN A 233 7.36 -9.81 6.35
CA GLN A 233 6.83 -9.94 7.71
C GLN A 233 7.04 -11.35 8.28
N LYS A 234 7.14 -11.44 9.61
CA LYS A 234 7.37 -12.70 10.34
C LYS A 234 6.15 -13.62 10.38
N ILE A 235 4.97 -13.06 10.14
CA ILE A 235 3.71 -13.79 9.98
C ILE A 235 3.46 -14.00 8.50
N ASP A 236 2.95 -15.16 8.13
CA ASP A 236 2.70 -15.53 6.72
C ASP A 236 1.28 -15.17 6.29
N ASP A 237 0.32 -15.32 7.20
CA ASP A 237 -1.09 -15.03 6.98
C ASP A 237 -1.59 -14.02 8.02
N LEU A 238 -2.36 -13.05 7.56
CA LEU A 238 -3.06 -12.09 8.40
C LEU A 238 -4.56 -12.19 8.10
N VAL A 239 -5.35 -12.40 9.14
CA VAL A 239 -6.80 -12.55 9.05
C VAL A 239 -7.46 -11.51 9.93
N PHE A 240 -8.31 -10.68 9.34
CA PHE A 240 -9.22 -9.81 10.08
C PHE A 240 -10.54 -10.55 10.22
N ALA A 241 -10.91 -10.96 11.44
CA ALA A 241 -12.20 -11.54 11.76
C ALA A 241 -13.13 -10.42 12.25
N ILE A 242 -14.18 -10.13 11.49
CA ILE A 242 -15.06 -8.99 11.76
C ILE A 242 -16.06 -9.41 12.86
N THR A 243 -16.16 -8.61 13.92
CA THR A 243 -16.98 -8.88 15.11
C THR A 243 -17.95 -7.77 15.44
#